data_AF-A0A966KHN3-F1
#
_entry.id   AF-A0A966KHN3-F1
#
_cell.length_a   1.000
_cell.length_b   1.000
_cell.length_c   1.000
_cell.angle_alpha   90.00
_cell.angle_beta   90.00
_cell.angle_gamma   90.00
#
_symmetry.space_group_name_H-M   'P 1'
#
loop_
_entity.id
_entity.type
_entity.pdbx_description
1 polymer ?
#
loop_
_entity_poly.entity_id
_entity_poly.type
_entity_poly.pdbx_seq_one_letter_code
_entity_poly.pdbx_strand_id
1 'polypeptide(L)' 'MTEQFTHLYDALVIGAGFSGLYQLHRLRDDLGLKTAVIEKGAGVGG' A
#
# COMPACT_ATOMS: atom_id res chain seq x y z
N MET A 1 23.44 15.55 9.54
CA MET A 1 23.13 14.31 8.79
C MET A 1 21.62 14.28 8.67
N THR A 2 21.08 14.51 7.48
CA THR A 2 19.64 14.74 7.25
C THR A 2 18.87 13.42 7.39
N GLU A 3 18.04 13.31 8.42
CA GLU A 3 17.12 12.18 8.61
C GLU A 3 15.92 12.37 7.67
N GLN A 4 15.88 11.62 6.57
CA GLN A 4 14.80 11.65 5.59
C GLN A 4 13.93 10.41 5.76
N PHE A 5 13.12 10.36 6.83
CA PHE A 5 12.12 9.30 7.01
C PHE A 5 10.88 9.59 6.18
N THR A 6 10.97 9.24 4.91
CA THR A 6 9.82 9.34 4.00
C THR A 6 8.89 8.16 4.29
N HIS A 7 7.98 8.32 5.25
CA HIS A 7 6.95 7.38 5.67
C HIS A 7 7.39 5.90 5.77
N LEU A 8 7.81 5.47 6.97
CA LEU A 8 7.99 4.03 7.26
C LEU A 8 6.67 3.28 7.07
N TYR A 9 6.64 2.28 6.19
CA TYR A 9 5.53 1.34 5.98
C TYR A 9 6.00 -0.07 6.32
N ASP A 10 5.12 -0.90 6.85
CA ASP A 10 5.39 -2.32 7.10
C ASP A 10 5.30 -3.15 5.81
N ALA A 11 4.46 -2.70 4.86
CA ALA A 11 4.27 -3.31 3.55
C ALA A 11 3.91 -2.27 2.48
N LEU A 12 4.33 -2.54 1.24
CA LEU A 12 3.94 -1.77 0.05
C LEU A 12 3.37 -2.73 -1.00
N VAL A 13 2.14 -2.47 -1.44
CA VAL A 13 1.47 -3.24 -2.50
C VAL A 13 1.64 -2.51 -3.83
N ILE A 14 2.07 -3.21 -4.87
CA ILE A 14 2.22 -2.66 -6.23
C ILE A 14 1.08 -3.20 -7.09
N GLY A 15 0.26 -2.29 -7.62
CA GLY A 15 -0.95 -2.58 -8.37
C GLY A 15 -2.20 -2.36 -7.54
N ALA A 16 -3.13 -1.52 -8.01
CA ALA A 16 -4.43 -1.27 -7.37
C ALA A 16 -5.60 -1.92 -8.13
N GLY A 17 -5.34 -3.08 -8.76
CA GLY A 17 -6.37 -4.00 -9.23
C GLY A 17 -7.05 -4.75 -8.07
N PHE A 18 -7.98 -5.66 -8.40
CA PHE A 18 -8.75 -6.39 -7.39
C PHE A 18 -7.88 -7.11 -6.34
N SER A 19 -6.85 -7.82 -6.78
CA SER A 19 -5.90 -8.52 -5.90
C SER A 19 -5.10 -7.56 -5.03
N GLY A 20 -4.71 -6.41 -5.56
CA GLY A 20 -3.96 -5.39 -4.83
C GLY A 20 -4.79 -4.73 -3.73
N LEU A 21 -6.03 -4.36 -4.05
CA LEU A 21 -6.96 -3.79 -3.07
C LEU A 21 -7.34 -4.80 -1.98
N TYR A 22 -7.51 -6.08 -2.34
CA TYR A 22 -7.76 -7.12 -1.35
C TYR A 22 -6.56 -7.32 -0.41
N GLN A 23 -5.33 -7.33 -0.95
CA GLN A 23 -4.12 -7.37 -0.13
C GLN A 23 -4.02 -6.15 0.79
N LEU A 24 -4.30 -4.94 0.28
CA LEU A 24 -4.34 -3.73 1.11
C LEU A 24 -5.34 -3.85 2.26
N HIS A 25 -6.56 -4.30 1.97
CA HIS A 25 -7.59 -4.52 3.00
C HIS A 25 -7.09 -5.50 4.07
N ARG A 26 -6.55 -6.65 3.66
CA ARG A 26 -6.04 -7.68 4.58
C ARG A 26 -4.89 -7.18 5.45
N LEU A 27 -3.92 -6.46 4.86
CA LEU A 27 -2.75 -5.96 5.58
C LEU A 27 -3.12 -4.80 6.52
N ARG A 28 -3.94 -3.84 6.04
CA ARG A 28 -4.30 -2.64 6.80
C ARG A 28 -5.36 -2.91 7.86
N ASP A 29 -6.45 -3.57 7.50
CA ASP A 29 -7.65 -3.64 8.35
C ASP A 29 -7.61 -4.86 9.27
N ASP A 30 -7.18 -6.02 8.77
CA ASP A 30 -7.19 -7.25 9.55
C ASP A 30 -5.90 -7.47 10.37
N LEU A 31 -4.75 -7.06 9.82
CA LEU A 31 -3.45 -7.18 10.49
C LEU A 31 -2.97 -5.89 11.14
N GLY A 32 -3.63 -4.76 10.89
CA GLY A 32 -3.28 -3.47 11.49
C GLY A 32 -1.94 -2.89 11.01
N LEU A 33 -1.41 -3.37 9.88
CA LEU A 33 -0.12 -2.93 9.35
C LEU A 33 -0.23 -1.59 8.64
N LYS A 34 0.78 -0.73 8.82
CA LYS A 34 0.89 0.51 8.07
C LYS A 34 1.27 0.19 6.63
N THR A 35 0.26 0.10 5.78
CA THR A 35 0.38 -0.38 4.39
C THR A 35 -0.09 0.69 3.41
N ALA A 36 0.63 0.85 2.30
CA ALA A 36 0.21 1.65 1.16
C ALA A 36 0.10 0.77 -0.10
N VAL A 37 -0.72 1.22 -1.05
CA VAL A 37 -0.77 0.68 -2.41
C VAL A 37 -0.34 1.76 -3.39
N ILE A 38 0.42 1.38 -4.42
CA ILE A 38 0.78 2.26 -5.53
C ILE A 38 0.32 1.66 -6.86
N GLU A 39 -0.16 2.51 -7.75
CA GLU A 39 -0.66 2.14 -9.08
C GLU A 39 -0.18 3.16 -10.10
N LYS A 40 0.14 2.69 -11.30
CA LYS A 40 0.51 3.54 -12.44
C LYS A 40 -0.73 4.25 -13.00
N GLY A 41 -1.87 3.57 -13.04
CA GLY A 41 -3.15 4.14 -13.42
C GLY A 41 -3.57 5.29 -12.50
N ALA A 42 -4.40 6.21 -13.03
CA ALA A 42 -4.93 7.34 -12.27
C ALA A 42 -6.04 6.94 -11.27
N GLY A 43 -6.39 5.65 -11.22
CA GLY A 43 -7.47 5.10 -10.40
C GLY A 43 -7.25 3.62 -10.09
N VAL A 44 -8.27 3.00 -9.51
CA VAL A 44 -8.25 1.60 -9.08
C VAL A 44 -9.04 0.71 -10.04
N GLY A 45 -8.79 -0.61 -10.00
CA GLY A 45 -9.52 -1.60 -10.80
C GLY A 45 -8.63 -2.42 -11.74
N GLY A 46 -7.44 -1.91 -12.07
CA GLY A 46 -6.49 -2.49 -13.01
C GLY A 46 -6.26 -1.61 -14.23
#